data_AF-A0A7C3BW52-F1
#
_entry.id   AF-A0A7C3BW52-F1
#
_cell.length_a   1.000
_cell.length_b   1.000
_cell.length_c   1.000
_cell.angle_alpha   90.00
_cell.angle_beta   90.00
_cell.angle_gamma   90.00
#
_symmetry.space_group_name_H-M   'P 1'
#
loop_
_entity.id
_entity.type
_entity.pdbx_description
1 polymer ?
#
loop_
_entity_poly.entity_id
_entity_poly.type
_entity_poly.pdbx_seq_one_letter_code
_entity_poly.pdbx_strand_id
1 'polypeptide(L)'
;MPKLEGTPMQVLVEGDRLERVDIMLSRSKGSLLGWLIRLGTGSYWNHAFMIYVIRSAEQGYNTTFIIESGGSGIDIHNIAHYFERPKKYDVGIKRLETDWFQSDKLQYGRKIRGFSLQEIDDKYDHKLILSIARRILRQIILAVLYPWQRLKKDPARRRVHVPRVIGMNINAYICSGFVQWAYYQGIGRLSREKSLDQAQLQDIIFNPRLTGQVTEDKLLSTTPADLANSRKLTWKYVIKNGVVWEASDEEEVGKILRSKR
;
A
#
# COMPACT_ATOMS: atom_id res chain seq x y z
N MET A 1 -13.22 -20.49 1.47
CA MET A 1 -11.93 -19.92 1.05
C MET A 1 -10.99 -21.01 0.57
N PRO A 2 -10.79 -21.14 -0.76
CA PRO A 2 -9.90 -22.16 -1.29
C PRO A 2 -8.45 -21.80 -0.96
N LYS A 3 -7.79 -22.71 -0.23
CA LYS A 3 -6.33 -22.74 -0.12
C LYS A 3 -5.81 -23.29 -1.45
N LEU A 4 -4.86 -22.58 -2.07
CA LEU A 4 -4.25 -23.05 -3.31
C LEU A 4 -3.02 -23.90 -2.99
N GLU A 5 -2.83 -24.98 -3.74
CA GLU A 5 -1.70 -25.89 -3.58
C GLU A 5 -0.45 -25.36 -4.30
N GLY A 6 0.69 -25.41 -3.63
CA GLY A 6 1.97 -24.93 -4.15
C GLY A 6 2.53 -23.72 -3.40
N THR A 7 3.74 -23.32 -3.77
CA THR A 7 4.37 -22.11 -3.24
C THR A 7 3.75 -20.84 -3.85
N PRO A 8 3.90 -19.67 -3.23
CA PRO A 8 3.40 -18.43 -3.81
C PRO A 8 3.99 -18.10 -5.19
N MET A 9 5.25 -18.46 -5.44
CA MET A 9 5.89 -18.29 -6.75
C MET A 9 5.20 -19.16 -7.81
N GLN A 10 5.00 -20.44 -7.53
CA GLN A 10 4.33 -21.36 -8.45
C GLN A 10 2.88 -20.95 -8.72
N VAL A 11 2.12 -20.67 -7.66
CA VAL A 11 0.68 -20.41 -7.79
C VAL A 11 0.40 -19.08 -8.48
N LEU A 12 1.14 -18.02 -8.12
CA LEU A 12 0.80 -16.66 -8.54
C LEU A 12 1.66 -16.14 -9.69
N VAL A 13 2.96 -16.45 -9.71
CA VAL A 13 3.89 -15.95 -10.72
C VAL A 13 3.98 -16.90 -11.92
N GLU A 14 4.16 -18.20 -11.68
CA GLU A 14 4.21 -19.19 -12.77
C GLU A 14 2.81 -19.53 -13.29
N GLY A 15 1.80 -19.49 -12.41
CA GLY A 15 0.38 -19.67 -12.76
C GLY A 15 -0.29 -18.43 -13.37
N ASP A 16 0.48 -17.37 -13.70
CA ASP A 16 0.02 -16.15 -14.37
C ASP A 16 -1.25 -15.51 -13.75
N ARG A 17 -1.37 -15.54 -12.42
CA ARG A 17 -2.54 -15.01 -11.68
C ARG A 17 -2.42 -13.54 -11.28
N LEU A 18 -1.20 -13.01 -11.34
CA LEU A 18 -0.90 -11.61 -11.06
C LEU A 18 -1.06 -10.75 -12.31
N GLU A 19 -1.47 -9.52 -12.09
CA GLU A 19 -1.63 -8.56 -13.17
C GLU A 19 -0.80 -7.31 -12.90
N ARG A 20 -0.44 -6.63 -14.00
CA ARG A 20 0.19 -5.31 -13.90
C ARG A 20 -0.72 -4.38 -13.12
N VAL A 21 -0.10 -3.55 -12.29
CA VAL A 21 -0.72 -2.61 -11.37
C VAL A 21 -1.51 -3.23 -10.21
N ASP A 22 -1.51 -4.55 -10.02
CA ASP A 22 -2.03 -5.11 -8.76
C ASP A 22 -1.35 -4.45 -7.56
N ILE A 23 -2.17 -4.07 -6.58
CA ILE A 23 -1.72 -3.42 -5.35
C ILE A 23 -1.41 -4.51 -4.35
N MET A 24 -0.16 -4.54 -3.91
CA MET A 24 0.31 -5.47 -2.90
C MET A 24 0.46 -4.74 -1.58
N LEU A 25 -0.03 -5.39 -0.53
CA LEU A 25 0.10 -4.98 0.85
C LEU A 25 0.97 -6.01 1.55
N SER A 26 1.89 -5.57 2.40
CA SER A 26 2.69 -6.52 3.18
C SER A 26 2.68 -6.19 4.67
N ARG A 27 2.90 -7.25 5.44
CA ARG A 27 3.20 -7.18 6.86
C ARG A 27 4.63 -7.66 7.07
N SER A 28 5.52 -6.75 7.44
CA SER A 28 6.84 -7.08 7.97
C SER A 28 6.74 -7.58 9.41
N LYS A 29 7.10 -8.85 9.63
CA LYS A 29 7.19 -9.53 10.94
C LYS A 29 8.53 -9.22 11.61
N GLY A 30 8.52 -8.92 12.90
CA GLY A 30 9.74 -8.59 13.67
C GLY A 30 10.32 -7.19 13.41
N SER A 31 9.72 -6.37 12.55
CA SER A 31 10.13 -4.97 12.34
C SER A 31 9.49 -4.03 13.36
N LEU A 32 10.32 -3.29 14.13
CA LEU A 32 9.86 -2.28 15.09
C LEU A 32 9.11 -1.14 14.40
N LEU A 33 9.65 -0.60 13.31
CA LEU A 33 8.99 0.42 12.50
C LEU A 33 7.66 -0.12 11.94
N GLY A 34 7.69 -1.34 11.43
CA GLY A 34 6.49 -2.02 10.97
C GLY A 34 5.46 -2.24 12.07
N TRP A 35 5.87 -2.41 13.33
CA TRP A 35 4.97 -2.50 14.49
C TRP A 35 4.36 -1.15 14.85
N LEU A 36 5.17 -0.09 14.89
CA LEU A 36 4.72 1.28 15.15
C LEU A 36 3.68 1.74 14.12
N ILE A 37 3.93 1.44 12.85
CA ILE A 37 3.01 1.72 11.76
C ILE A 37 1.65 1.05 12.01
N ARG A 38 1.62 -0.26 12.26
CA ARG A 38 0.36 -0.99 12.49
C ARG A 38 -0.41 -0.44 13.69
N LEU A 39 0.31 -0.08 14.75
CA LEU A 39 -0.28 0.53 15.94
C LEU A 39 -0.90 1.88 15.60
N GLY A 40 -0.21 2.72 14.81
CA GLY A 40 -0.69 4.04 14.40
C GLY A 40 -1.90 4.00 13.48
N THR A 41 -1.95 3.06 12.53
CA THR A 41 -3.10 2.91 11.62
C THR A 41 -4.20 1.97 12.09
N GLY A 42 -3.99 1.22 13.17
CA GLY A 42 -4.91 0.16 13.56
C GLY A 42 -5.10 -0.93 12.50
N SER A 43 -4.09 -1.18 11.66
CA SER A 43 -4.16 -2.10 10.53
C SER A 43 -3.13 -3.22 10.60
N TYR A 44 -3.44 -4.37 10.00
CA TYR A 44 -2.51 -5.50 9.88
C TYR A 44 -1.33 -5.21 8.95
N TRP A 45 -1.59 -4.41 7.92
CA TRP A 45 -0.66 -4.09 6.85
C TRP A 45 0.18 -2.87 7.22
N ASN A 46 1.47 -2.89 6.88
CA ASN A 46 2.39 -1.79 7.20
C ASN A 46 3.21 -1.27 6.03
N HIS A 47 3.05 -1.88 4.87
CA HIS A 47 3.76 -1.48 3.66
C HIS A 47 2.90 -1.79 2.44
N ALA A 48 3.13 -1.05 1.36
CA ALA A 48 2.38 -1.20 0.12
C ALA A 48 3.28 -0.98 -1.09
N PHE A 49 2.98 -1.68 -2.17
CA PHE A 49 3.72 -1.61 -3.44
C PHE A 49 2.83 -2.10 -4.57
N MET A 50 3.32 -2.01 -5.80
CA MET A 50 2.52 -2.31 -6.99
C MET A 50 3.27 -3.26 -7.92
N ILE A 51 2.56 -4.19 -8.56
CA ILE A 51 3.14 -5.00 -9.64
C ILE A 51 3.50 -4.10 -10.81
N TYR A 52 4.78 -4.08 -11.16
CA TYR A 52 5.31 -3.29 -12.27
C TYR A 52 5.39 -4.16 -13.53
N VAL A 53 6.23 -5.19 -13.54
CA VAL A 53 6.39 -6.11 -14.69
C VAL A 53 5.90 -7.49 -14.27
N ILE A 54 5.03 -8.09 -15.08
CA ILE A 54 4.67 -9.50 -14.95
C ILE A 54 5.68 -10.35 -15.70
N ARG A 55 5.93 -11.56 -15.19
CA ARG A 55 6.71 -12.58 -15.89
C ARG A 55 6.26 -12.72 -17.34
N SER A 56 7.22 -12.80 -18.25
CA SER A 56 6.99 -13.08 -19.67
C SER A 56 8.27 -13.73 -20.20
N ALA A 57 8.27 -15.05 -20.26
CA ALA A 57 9.43 -15.83 -20.73
C ALA A 57 9.81 -15.45 -22.18
N GLU A 58 8.81 -15.19 -23.03
CA GLU A 58 8.99 -14.74 -24.42
C GLU A 58 9.72 -13.39 -24.52
N GLN A 59 9.53 -12.50 -23.54
CA GLN A 59 10.19 -11.20 -23.47
C GLN A 59 11.49 -11.23 -22.62
N GLY A 60 11.93 -12.42 -22.19
CA GLY A 60 13.13 -12.61 -21.37
C GLY A 60 12.96 -12.29 -19.88
N TYR A 61 11.74 -12.01 -19.42
CA TYR A 61 11.46 -11.76 -18.00
C TYR A 61 11.04 -13.05 -17.29
N ASN A 62 11.97 -13.70 -16.61
CA ASN A 62 11.72 -14.95 -15.90
C ASN A 62 11.01 -14.77 -14.54
N THR A 63 10.70 -13.53 -14.16
CA THR A 63 10.10 -13.21 -12.86
C THR A 63 9.22 -11.97 -12.95
N THR A 64 8.46 -11.73 -11.88
CA THR A 64 7.61 -10.56 -11.71
C THR A 64 8.33 -9.53 -10.84
N PHE A 65 8.30 -8.27 -11.27
CA PHE A 65 8.90 -7.15 -10.57
C PHE A 65 7.83 -6.23 -10.00
N ILE A 66 8.11 -5.73 -8.81
CA ILE A 66 7.31 -4.73 -8.11
C ILE A 66 8.03 -3.40 -8.10
N ILE A 67 7.28 -2.32 -7.97
CA ILE A 67 7.79 -1.00 -7.70
C ILE A 67 7.29 -0.53 -6.34
N GLU A 68 8.19 0.01 -5.53
CA GLU A 68 7.88 0.46 -4.18
C GLU A 68 8.64 1.72 -3.81
N SER A 69 8.07 2.51 -2.91
CA SER A 69 8.79 3.61 -2.27
C SER A 69 9.22 3.21 -0.86
N GLY A 70 10.49 3.40 -0.56
CA GLY A 70 11.11 3.13 0.73
C GLY A 70 11.85 4.35 1.29
N GLY A 71 12.62 4.14 2.36
CA GLY A 71 13.41 5.20 2.98
C GLY A 71 14.56 5.73 2.10
N SER A 72 14.94 4.97 1.07
CA SER A 72 16.00 5.29 0.11
C SER A 72 15.52 5.99 -1.17
N GLY A 73 14.22 5.94 -1.47
CA GLY A 73 13.69 6.39 -2.76
C GLY A 73 12.63 5.43 -3.31
N ILE A 74 12.41 5.49 -4.61
CA ILE A 74 11.54 4.56 -5.35
C ILE A 74 12.44 3.53 -6.03
N ASP A 75 12.18 2.25 -5.76
CA ASP A 75 13.02 1.14 -6.19
C ASP A 75 12.18 0.04 -6.86
N ILE A 76 12.80 -0.73 -7.76
CA ILE A 76 12.21 -1.91 -8.38
C ILE A 76 12.83 -3.16 -7.79
N HIS A 77 11.99 -4.08 -7.31
CA HIS A 77 12.45 -5.33 -6.70
C HIS A 77 11.79 -6.56 -7.33
N ASN A 78 12.48 -7.70 -7.21
CA ASN A 78 11.90 -8.99 -7.54
C ASN A 78 10.87 -9.39 -6.48
N ILE A 79 9.67 -9.81 -6.91
CA ILE A 79 8.57 -10.23 -6.03
C ILE A 79 8.95 -11.41 -5.11
N ALA A 80 9.91 -12.25 -5.53
CA ALA A 80 10.43 -13.38 -4.77
C ALA A 80 10.93 -12.95 -3.38
N HIS A 81 11.44 -11.71 -3.25
CA HIS A 81 11.82 -11.14 -1.95
C HIS A 81 10.72 -11.28 -0.89
N TYR A 82 9.46 -11.08 -1.29
CA TYR A 82 8.29 -11.15 -0.42
C TYR A 82 7.70 -12.56 -0.36
N PHE A 83 7.71 -13.29 -1.48
CA PHE A 83 7.05 -14.60 -1.60
C PHE A 83 7.85 -15.75 -0.97
N GLU A 84 9.18 -15.70 -1.04
CA GLU A 84 10.05 -16.79 -0.56
C GLU A 84 10.48 -16.63 0.90
N ARG A 85 9.99 -15.58 1.58
CA ARG A 85 10.35 -15.27 2.98
C ARG A 85 9.12 -15.26 3.90
N PRO A 86 8.36 -16.37 4.01
CA PRO A 86 7.09 -16.42 4.75
C PRO A 86 7.23 -16.21 6.27
N LYS A 87 8.44 -16.37 6.82
CA LYS A 87 8.74 -16.03 8.22
C LYS A 87 8.89 -14.51 8.43
N LYS A 88 9.22 -13.76 7.38
CA LYS A 88 9.41 -12.30 7.43
C LYS A 88 8.18 -11.54 6.94
N TYR A 89 7.48 -12.06 5.93
CA TYR A 89 6.36 -11.35 5.32
C TYR A 89 5.07 -12.19 5.31
N ASP A 90 3.95 -11.49 5.47
CA ASP A 90 2.68 -11.89 4.86
C ASP A 90 2.34 -10.85 3.80
N VAL A 91 1.57 -11.25 2.79
CA VAL A 91 1.23 -10.40 1.65
C VAL A 91 -0.26 -10.51 1.36
N GLY A 92 -0.90 -9.39 1.06
CA GLY A 92 -2.24 -9.32 0.51
C GLY A 92 -2.20 -8.66 -0.85
N ILE A 93 -3.08 -9.08 -1.76
CA ILE A 93 -3.14 -8.57 -3.13
C ILE A 93 -4.54 -8.06 -3.39
N LYS A 94 -4.62 -6.80 -3.81
CA LYS A 94 -5.86 -6.11 -4.19
C LYS A 94 -5.78 -5.60 -5.62
N ARG A 95 -6.93 -5.47 -6.26
CA ARG A 95 -7.06 -5.09 -7.67
C ARG A 95 -8.18 -4.07 -7.88
N LEU A 96 -7.96 -3.11 -8.77
CA LEU A 96 -9.01 -2.22 -9.25
C LEU A 96 -9.80 -2.95 -10.35
N GLU A 97 -11.09 -3.17 -10.13
CA GLU A 97 -11.96 -3.96 -11.02
C GLU A 97 -13.16 -3.16 -11.58
N THR A 98 -13.07 -1.83 -11.62
CA THR A 98 -14.12 -1.02 -12.26
C THR A 98 -14.23 -1.33 -13.75
N ASP A 99 -15.45 -1.34 -14.29
CA ASP A 99 -15.73 -1.72 -15.68
C ASP A 99 -14.92 -0.90 -16.69
N TRP A 100 -14.84 0.41 -16.46
CA TRP A 100 -14.08 1.33 -17.31
C TRP A 100 -12.58 1.07 -17.26
N PHE A 101 -12.06 0.57 -16.13
CA PHE A 101 -10.65 0.23 -16.01
C PHE A 101 -10.36 -1.10 -16.69
N GLN A 102 -11.28 -2.08 -16.57
CA GLN A 102 -11.13 -3.39 -17.21
C GLN A 102 -11.20 -3.30 -18.75
N SER A 103 -12.03 -2.41 -19.30
CA SER A 103 -12.23 -2.29 -20.75
C SER A 103 -10.96 -1.86 -21.51
N ASP A 104 -10.07 -1.10 -20.89
CA ASP A 104 -8.77 -0.69 -21.48
C ASP A 104 -7.61 -0.84 -20.47
N LYS A 105 -7.64 -1.94 -19.73
CA LYS A 105 -6.70 -2.24 -18.64
C LYS A 105 -5.24 -2.15 -19.04
N LEU A 106 -4.91 -2.56 -20.26
CA LEU A 106 -3.55 -2.52 -20.78
C LEU A 106 -3.08 -1.08 -20.95
N GLN A 107 -3.92 -0.17 -21.46
CA GLN A 107 -3.55 1.23 -21.62
C GLN A 107 -3.43 1.93 -20.27
N TYR A 108 -4.41 1.75 -19.37
CA TYR A 108 -4.35 2.35 -18.04
C TYR A 108 -3.13 1.84 -17.27
N GLY A 109 -2.91 0.53 -17.27
CA GLY A 109 -1.75 -0.08 -16.63
C GLY A 109 -0.42 0.43 -17.18
N ARG A 110 -0.31 0.64 -18.51
CA ARG A 110 0.89 1.25 -19.12
C ARG A 110 1.11 2.68 -18.67
N LYS A 111 0.07 3.50 -18.54
CA LYS A 111 0.20 4.92 -18.15
C LYS A 111 0.51 5.09 -16.67
N ILE A 112 -0.12 4.30 -15.80
CA ILE A 112 0.21 4.23 -14.37
C ILE A 112 1.68 3.86 -14.20
N ARG A 113 2.13 2.78 -14.85
CA ARG A 113 3.53 2.36 -14.79
C ARG A 113 4.50 3.35 -15.42
N GLY A 114 4.14 3.95 -16.54
CA GLY A 114 4.98 4.94 -17.22
C GLY A 114 5.20 6.16 -16.34
N PHE A 115 4.17 6.60 -15.61
CA PHE A 115 4.30 7.62 -14.58
C PHE A 115 5.21 7.14 -13.45
N SER A 116 4.97 5.96 -12.88
CA SER A 116 5.81 5.44 -11.79
C SER A 116 7.29 5.32 -12.15
N LEU A 117 7.61 5.04 -13.42
CA LEU A 117 8.99 4.99 -13.91
C LEU A 117 9.63 6.39 -13.99
N GLN A 118 8.88 7.40 -14.43
CA GLN A 118 9.38 8.78 -14.46
C GLN A 118 9.72 9.27 -13.05
N GLU A 119 8.93 8.87 -12.05
CA GLU A 119 9.19 9.19 -10.64
C GLU A 119 10.44 8.48 -10.06
N ILE A 120 11.00 7.46 -10.74
CA ILE A 120 12.30 6.90 -10.39
C ILE A 120 13.43 7.83 -10.89
N ASP A 121 13.30 8.33 -12.12
CA ASP A 121 14.34 9.13 -12.80
C ASP A 121 14.33 10.59 -12.34
N ASP A 122 13.16 11.20 -12.26
CA ASP A 122 12.95 12.48 -11.62
C ASP A 122 13.16 12.25 -10.14
N LYS A 123 14.23 12.83 -9.57
CA LYS A 123 14.57 12.74 -8.15
C LYS A 123 13.41 13.25 -7.30
N TYR A 124 12.44 12.37 -7.06
CA TYR A 124 11.30 12.55 -6.19
C TYR A 124 11.81 13.27 -4.95
N ASP A 125 11.29 14.47 -4.65
CA ASP A 125 12.00 15.39 -3.75
C ASP A 125 12.25 14.71 -2.40
N HIS A 126 13.45 14.16 -2.25
CA HIS A 126 13.80 13.33 -1.12
C HIS A 126 13.77 14.19 0.15
N LYS A 127 13.91 15.52 0.03
CA LYS A 127 13.75 16.45 1.16
C LYS A 127 12.29 16.54 1.57
N LEU A 128 11.36 16.62 0.62
CA LEU A 128 9.92 16.57 0.89
C LEU A 128 9.55 15.25 1.58
N ILE A 129 9.94 14.11 1.02
CA ILE A 129 9.72 12.77 1.62
C ILE A 129 10.28 12.69 3.03
N LEU A 130 11.56 13.04 3.20
CA LEU A 130 12.25 12.92 4.49
C LEU A 130 11.66 13.87 5.53
N SER A 131 11.20 15.06 5.11
CA SER A 131 10.54 16.02 6.00
C SER A 131 9.16 15.54 6.45
N ILE A 132 8.38 14.95 5.53
CA ILE A 132 7.07 14.35 5.81
C ILE A 132 7.28 13.16 6.76
N ALA A 133 8.16 12.21 6.40
CA ALA A 133 8.45 11.02 7.20
C ALA A 133 8.92 11.34 8.62
N ARG A 134 9.85 12.30 8.78
CA ARG A 134 10.36 12.72 10.10
C ARG A 134 9.27 13.38 10.95
N ARG A 135 8.46 14.28 10.39
CA ARG A 135 7.37 14.95 11.11
C ARG A 135 6.37 13.93 11.67
N ILE A 136 6.11 12.88 10.91
CA ILE A 136 5.17 11.84 11.30
C ILE A 136 5.74 10.84 12.28
N LEU A 137 6.95 10.33 12.02
CA LEU A 137 7.57 9.38 12.93
C LEU A 137 7.65 10.00 14.34
N ARG A 138 7.95 11.30 14.42
CA ARG A 138 7.90 12.06 15.67
C ARG A 138 6.50 12.07 16.30
N GLN A 139 5.42 12.27 15.55
CA GLN A 139 4.05 12.24 16.08
C GLN A 139 3.65 10.85 16.60
N ILE A 140 4.04 9.77 15.91
CA ILE A 140 3.79 8.38 16.39
C ILE A 140 4.57 8.12 17.69
N ILE A 141 5.88 8.44 17.68
CA ILE A 141 6.74 8.27 18.85
C ILE A 141 6.17 9.04 20.04
N LEU A 142 5.73 10.28 19.84
CA LEU A 142 5.08 11.06 20.90
C LEU A 142 3.76 10.43 21.33
N ALA A 143 2.86 10.06 20.42
CA ALA A 143 1.57 9.46 20.77
C ALA A 143 1.71 8.14 21.57
N VAL A 144 2.78 7.37 21.33
CA VAL A 144 3.01 6.07 21.98
C VAL A 144 3.85 6.18 23.27
N LEU A 145 4.89 7.03 23.29
CA LEU A 145 5.77 7.17 24.46
C LEU A 145 5.22 8.11 25.52
N TYR A 146 4.46 9.15 25.16
CA TYR A 146 3.93 10.13 26.12
C TYR A 146 2.90 9.55 27.10
N PRO A 147 2.01 8.61 26.72
CA PRO A 147 1.16 7.88 27.67
C PRO A 147 1.97 7.02 28.66
N TRP A 148 3.07 6.42 28.21
CA TRP A 148 3.96 5.62 29.06
C TRP A 148 4.75 6.48 30.07
N GLN A 149 5.13 7.70 29.69
CA GLN A 149 5.70 8.67 30.64
C GLN A 149 4.66 9.23 31.63
N ARG A 150 3.37 9.27 31.25
CA ARG A 150 2.26 9.65 32.14
C ARG A 150 1.93 8.60 33.20
N LEU A 151 2.19 7.31 32.95
CA LEU A 151 2.02 6.24 33.94
C LEU A 151 3.07 6.28 35.06
N LYS A 152 4.17 7.00 34.89
CA LYS A 152 5.24 7.15 35.89
C LYS A 152 5.16 8.42 36.74
N LYS A 153 4.15 9.29 36.56
CA LYS A 153 4.05 10.56 37.30
C LYS A 153 2.73 10.69 38.07
N ASP A 154 2.89 11.19 39.29
CA ASP A 154 1.89 11.37 40.35
C ASP A 154 0.56 11.99 39.85
N PRO A 155 -0.61 11.40 40.16
CA PRO A 155 -1.93 11.90 39.77
C PRO A 155 -2.25 13.34 40.22
N ALA A 156 -1.53 13.91 41.20
CA ALA A 156 -1.77 15.24 41.73
C ALA A 156 -1.39 16.42 40.79
N ARG A 157 -0.61 16.20 39.72
CA ARG A 157 -0.21 17.26 38.76
C ARG A 157 -1.08 17.36 37.50
N ARG A 158 -2.27 16.74 37.50
CA ARG A 158 -3.20 16.72 36.37
C ARG A 158 -3.96 18.05 36.18
N ARG A 159 -3.27 19.11 35.78
CA ARG A 159 -3.90 20.26 35.09
C ARG A 159 -3.08 20.63 33.86
N VAL A 160 -3.36 19.95 32.76
CA VAL A 160 -3.03 20.46 31.43
C VAL A 160 -4.21 20.17 30.52
N HIS A 161 -4.73 21.24 29.94
CA HIS A 161 -5.78 21.25 28.94
C HIS A 161 -5.47 20.21 27.86
N VAL A 162 -6.36 19.25 27.66
CA VAL A 162 -6.26 18.29 26.57
C VAL A 162 -6.66 19.04 25.31
N PRO A 163 -5.79 19.24 24.31
CA PRO A 163 -6.27 19.60 22.99
C PRO A 163 -7.10 18.40 22.52
N ARG A 164 -8.43 18.53 22.58
CA ARG A 164 -9.30 17.77 21.68
C ARG A 164 -8.76 18.03 20.27
N VAL A 165 -8.69 16.98 19.46
CA VAL A 165 -8.08 16.93 18.12
C VAL A 165 -6.58 16.57 18.12
N ILE A 166 -6.28 15.29 18.38
CA ILE A 166 -5.13 14.64 17.71
C ILE A 166 -5.72 13.92 16.50
N GLY A 167 -6.00 14.68 15.44
CA GLY A 167 -6.08 14.11 14.11
C GLY A 167 -4.68 13.64 13.76
N MET A 168 -4.40 12.35 13.98
CA MET A 168 -3.10 11.76 13.67
C MET A 168 -2.93 11.76 12.14
N ASN A 169 -2.30 12.80 11.59
CA ASN A 169 -1.83 12.78 10.20
C ASN A 169 -0.49 12.04 10.20
N ILE A 170 -0.61 10.72 10.14
CA ILE A 170 0.50 9.77 10.13
C ILE A 170 0.83 9.51 8.64
N ASN A 171 1.94 10.01 8.09
CA ASN A 171 2.57 9.58 6.82
C ASN A 171 3.97 8.99 7.07
N ALA A 172 4.01 7.81 7.69
CA ALA A 172 5.13 6.86 7.56
C ALA A 172 4.90 5.96 6.31
N TYR A 173 4.14 6.48 5.35
CA TYR A 173 3.37 5.73 4.36
C TYR A 173 3.66 6.18 2.93
N ILE A 174 4.89 6.62 2.70
CA ILE A 174 5.37 7.06 1.39
C ILE A 174 5.10 5.96 0.35
N CYS A 175 5.21 4.69 0.75
CA CYS A 175 4.94 3.52 -0.07
C CYS A 175 3.50 3.46 -0.62
N SER A 176 2.48 3.55 0.23
CA SER A 176 1.07 3.57 -0.20
C SER A 176 0.64 4.90 -0.79
N GLY A 177 1.22 6.00 -0.32
CA GLY A 177 1.05 7.33 -0.90
C GLY A 177 1.52 7.35 -2.36
N PHE A 178 2.69 6.77 -2.64
CA PHE A 178 3.22 6.60 -3.98
C PHE A 178 2.30 5.76 -4.86
N VAL A 179 1.79 4.63 -4.36
CA VAL A 179 0.81 3.81 -5.12
C VAL A 179 -0.43 4.64 -5.47
N GLN A 180 -1.01 5.35 -4.49
CA GLN A 180 -2.16 6.23 -4.72
C GLN A 180 -1.85 7.35 -5.74
N TRP A 181 -0.68 7.97 -5.62
CA TRP A 181 -0.21 9.03 -6.50
C TRP A 181 -0.02 8.53 -7.93
N ALA A 182 0.57 7.36 -8.10
CA ALA A 182 0.80 6.74 -9.40
C ALA A 182 -0.50 6.44 -10.15
N TYR A 183 -1.49 5.91 -9.45
CA TYR A 183 -2.83 5.71 -10.00
C TYR A 183 -3.45 7.04 -10.44
N TYR A 184 -3.47 8.03 -9.54
CA TYR A 184 -4.09 9.33 -9.79
C TYR A 184 -3.45 10.05 -10.99
N GLN A 185 -2.12 10.12 -11.04
CA GLN A 185 -1.41 10.83 -12.10
C GLN A 185 -1.39 10.08 -13.42
N GLY A 186 -1.21 8.75 -13.39
CA GLY A 186 -1.23 7.93 -14.59
C GLY A 186 -2.56 8.04 -15.34
N ILE A 187 -3.67 7.99 -14.59
CA ILE A 187 -5.01 8.10 -15.17
C ILE A 187 -5.41 9.56 -15.43
N GLY A 188 -5.00 10.50 -14.57
CA GLY A 188 -5.20 11.93 -14.80
C GLY A 188 -4.57 12.43 -16.11
N ARG A 189 -3.43 11.88 -16.51
CA ARG A 189 -2.82 12.16 -17.82
C ARG A 189 -3.68 11.64 -18.98
N LEU A 190 -4.22 10.42 -18.87
CA LEU A 190 -5.17 9.90 -19.85
C LEU A 190 -6.47 10.70 -19.90
N SER A 191 -6.93 11.20 -18.74
CA SER A 191 -8.14 12.02 -18.64
C SER A 191 -8.04 13.31 -19.45
N ARG A 192 -6.87 13.96 -19.42
CA ARG A 192 -6.59 15.13 -20.25
C ARG A 192 -6.51 14.82 -21.75
N GLU A 193 -6.11 13.60 -22.11
CA GLU A 193 -6.02 13.15 -23.50
C GLU A 193 -7.38 12.70 -24.08
N LYS A 194 -8.27 12.14 -23.25
CA LYS A 194 -9.50 11.45 -23.68
C LYS A 194 -10.81 12.01 -23.10
N SER A 195 -10.79 13.16 -22.42
CA SER A 195 -11.96 13.72 -21.72
C SER A 195 -12.61 12.73 -20.74
N LEU A 196 -11.79 12.01 -19.97
CA LEU A 196 -12.33 11.07 -18.96
C LEU A 196 -13.14 11.82 -17.90
N ASP A 197 -14.20 11.17 -17.41
CA ASP A 197 -15.12 11.72 -16.43
C ASP A 197 -14.43 11.92 -15.07
N GLN A 198 -14.77 13.01 -14.37
CA GLN A 198 -14.35 13.24 -12.99
C GLN A 198 -14.73 12.07 -12.08
N ALA A 199 -15.82 11.36 -12.38
CA ALA A 199 -16.19 10.13 -11.68
C ALA A 199 -15.07 9.07 -11.69
N GLN A 200 -14.38 8.89 -12.83
CA GLN A 200 -13.29 7.90 -12.95
C GLN A 200 -12.06 8.30 -12.13
N LEU A 201 -11.77 9.60 -12.04
CA LEU A 201 -10.72 10.10 -11.15
C LEU A 201 -11.09 9.93 -9.67
N GLN A 202 -12.37 10.00 -9.33
CA GLN A 202 -12.81 9.69 -7.98
C GLN A 202 -12.66 8.20 -7.68
N ASP A 203 -12.99 7.30 -8.60
CA ASP A 203 -12.88 5.84 -8.43
C ASP A 203 -11.47 5.35 -8.10
N ILE A 204 -10.45 6.12 -8.45
CA ILE A 204 -9.04 5.78 -8.17
C ILE A 204 -8.46 6.46 -6.95
N ILE A 205 -9.23 7.30 -6.27
CA ILE A 205 -8.87 7.82 -4.95
C ILE A 205 -9.28 6.77 -3.92
N PHE A 206 -8.34 5.91 -3.55
CA PHE A 206 -8.56 4.79 -2.66
C PHE A 206 -8.70 5.22 -1.21
N ASN A 207 -8.07 6.33 -0.82
CA ASN A 207 -8.16 6.88 0.52
C ASN A 207 -9.53 7.53 0.77
N PRO A 208 -10.40 6.92 1.60
CA PRO A 208 -11.77 7.39 1.79
C PRO A 208 -11.83 8.72 2.56
N ARG A 209 -10.74 9.14 3.19
CA ARG A 209 -10.64 10.40 3.94
C ARG A 209 -10.40 11.61 3.04
N LEU A 210 -10.03 11.38 1.78
CA LEU A 210 -9.79 12.46 0.82
C LEU A 210 -11.12 12.86 0.19
N THR A 211 -11.59 14.05 0.56
CA THR A 211 -12.77 14.70 -0.02
C THR A 211 -12.41 16.08 -0.56
N GLY A 212 -13.18 16.54 -1.55
CA GLY A 212 -12.99 17.85 -2.18
C GLY A 212 -11.72 17.93 -3.02
N GLN A 213 -11.02 19.07 -2.95
CA GLN A 213 -9.81 19.29 -3.75
C GLN A 213 -8.68 18.34 -3.30
N VAL A 214 -8.24 17.53 -4.25
CA VAL A 214 -7.16 16.57 -4.10
C VAL A 214 -5.83 17.27 -4.41
N THR A 215 -4.90 17.21 -3.49
CA THR A 215 -3.53 17.73 -3.65
C THR A 215 -2.54 16.57 -3.55
N GLU A 216 -1.31 16.78 -4.00
CA GLU A 216 -0.23 15.81 -3.90
C GLU A 216 -0.01 15.35 -2.46
N ASP A 217 0.21 16.29 -1.53
CA ASP A 217 0.39 15.99 -0.10
C ASP A 217 -0.72 15.11 0.48
N LYS A 218 -1.97 15.35 0.04
CA LYS A 218 -3.13 14.56 0.46
C LYS A 218 -3.06 13.14 -0.10
N LEU A 219 -2.74 12.97 -1.38
CA LEU A 219 -2.59 11.63 -1.98
C LEU A 219 -1.42 10.87 -1.33
N LEU A 220 -0.31 11.54 -1.05
CA LEU A 220 0.85 10.98 -0.38
C LEU A 220 0.61 10.65 1.10
N SER A 221 -0.46 11.15 1.70
CA SER A 221 -0.90 10.76 3.05
C SER A 221 -1.61 9.41 3.12
N THR A 222 -1.87 8.78 1.97
CA THR A 222 -2.56 7.49 1.91
C THR A 222 -1.75 6.41 2.59
N THR A 223 -2.40 5.65 3.47
CA THR A 223 -1.80 4.59 4.28
C THR A 223 -2.08 3.20 3.69
N PRO A 224 -1.31 2.16 4.07
CA PRO A 224 -1.62 0.77 3.74
C PRO A 224 -3.00 0.36 4.27
N ALA A 225 -3.45 0.95 5.38
CA ALA A 225 -4.79 0.73 5.92
C ALA A 225 -5.87 1.30 5.00
N ASP A 226 -5.66 2.48 4.44
CA ASP A 226 -6.60 3.08 3.49
C ASP A 226 -6.73 2.21 2.23
N LEU A 227 -5.60 1.71 1.71
CA LEU A 227 -5.62 0.77 0.56
C LEU A 227 -6.29 -0.56 0.91
N ALA A 228 -6.00 -1.14 2.08
CA ALA A 228 -6.61 -2.38 2.54
C ALA A 228 -8.14 -2.27 2.67
N ASN A 229 -8.59 -1.18 3.30
CA ASN A 229 -10.00 -0.94 3.60
C ASN A 229 -10.77 -0.29 2.43
N SER A 230 -10.09 0.03 1.32
CA SER A 230 -10.73 0.68 0.19
C SER A 230 -11.73 -0.27 -0.48
N ARG A 231 -12.99 0.16 -0.57
CA ARG A 231 -14.05 -0.57 -1.29
C ARG A 231 -13.91 -0.50 -2.81
N LYS A 232 -13.05 0.39 -3.31
CA LYS A 232 -12.71 0.55 -4.73
C LYS A 232 -11.74 -0.53 -5.22
N LEU A 233 -11.18 -1.31 -4.28
CA LEU A 233 -10.20 -2.34 -4.55
C LEU A 233 -10.72 -3.69 -4.03
N THR A 234 -10.81 -4.67 -4.91
CA THR A 234 -11.23 -6.03 -4.59
C THR A 234 -10.03 -6.83 -4.06
N TRP A 235 -10.24 -7.63 -3.02
CA TRP A 235 -9.24 -8.62 -2.62
C TRP A 235 -9.15 -9.72 -3.67
N LYS A 236 -7.94 -10.22 -3.95
CA LYS A 236 -7.73 -11.36 -4.84
C LYS A 236 -7.07 -12.51 -4.11
N TYR A 237 -5.97 -12.22 -3.42
CA TYR A 237 -5.14 -13.23 -2.77
C TYR A 237 -4.58 -12.76 -1.44
N VAL A 238 -4.38 -13.69 -0.52
CA VAL A 238 -3.59 -13.50 0.70
C VAL A 238 -2.58 -14.62 0.83
N ILE A 239 -1.32 -14.24 0.96
CA ILE A 239 -0.21 -15.13 1.27
C ILE A 239 0.08 -14.98 2.75
N LYS A 240 -0.21 -16.03 3.51
CA LYS A 240 0.09 -16.07 4.93
C LYS A 240 0.93 -17.29 5.25
N ASN A 241 2.07 -17.05 5.88
CA ASN A 241 3.02 -18.11 6.23
C ASN A 241 3.42 -19.03 5.06
N GLY A 242 3.46 -18.47 3.84
CA GLY A 242 3.85 -19.20 2.63
C GLY A 242 2.70 -19.97 1.97
N VAL A 243 1.49 -19.89 2.53
CA VAL A 243 0.29 -20.48 1.95
C VAL A 243 -0.50 -19.41 1.22
N VAL A 244 -0.91 -19.71 -0.02
CA VAL A 244 -1.76 -18.84 -0.83
C VAL A 244 -3.23 -19.18 -0.59
N TRP A 245 -4.03 -18.16 -0.38
CA TRP A 245 -5.48 -18.23 -0.27
C TRP A 245 -6.10 -17.26 -1.28
N GLU A 246 -7.16 -17.70 -1.96
CA GLU A 246 -8.05 -16.74 -2.62
C GLU A 246 -8.94 -16.08 -1.56
N ALA A 247 -9.17 -14.79 -1.72
CA ALA A 247 -10.03 -14.01 -0.84
C ALA A 247 -10.75 -12.96 -1.67
N SER A 248 -12.09 -12.88 -1.55
CA SER A 248 -12.90 -11.89 -2.26
C SER A 248 -13.23 -10.65 -1.43
N ASP A 249 -13.20 -10.77 -0.10
CA ASP A 249 -13.65 -9.73 0.81
C ASP A 249 -12.85 -9.64 2.12
N GLU A 250 -13.13 -8.60 2.90
CA GLU A 250 -12.42 -8.31 4.15
C GLU A 250 -12.69 -9.33 5.26
N GLU A 251 -13.87 -9.94 5.30
CA GLU A 251 -14.21 -10.94 6.32
C GLU A 251 -13.36 -12.19 6.13
N GLU A 252 -13.28 -12.63 4.88
CA GLU A 252 -12.44 -13.69 4.36
C GLU A 252 -10.96 -13.45 4.68
N VAL A 253 -10.43 -12.28 4.32
CA VAL A 253 -9.07 -11.88 4.70
C VAL A 253 -8.88 -11.95 6.21
N GLY A 254 -9.81 -11.42 7.00
CA GLY A 254 -9.76 -11.47 8.46
C GLY A 254 -9.69 -12.89 9.03
N LYS A 255 -10.43 -13.85 8.45
CA LYS A 255 -10.37 -15.28 8.83
C LYS A 255 -8.98 -15.86 8.55
N ILE A 256 -8.41 -15.62 7.36
CA ILE A 256 -7.05 -16.05 7.03
C ILE A 256 -6.04 -15.42 7.99
N LEU A 257 -6.13 -14.11 8.24
CA LEU A 257 -5.20 -13.40 9.10
C LEU A 257 -5.29 -13.83 10.58
N ARG A 258 -6.38 -14.45 11.01
CA ARG A 258 -6.53 -15.06 12.34
C ARG A 258 -6.15 -16.55 12.41
N SER A 259 -6.06 -17.25 11.29
CA SER A 259 -5.67 -18.67 11.29
C SER A 259 -4.29 -18.87 11.92
N LYS A 260 -4.17 -19.84 12.81
CA LYS A 260 -2.84 -20.33 13.25
C LYS A 260 -2.26 -21.18 12.11
N ARG A 261 -0.93 -21.26 12.04
CA ARG A 261 -0.26 -22.16 11.09
C ARG A 261 -0.75 -23.59 11.28
#